data_AF-A0AAV2HY86-F1
#
_entry.id   AF-A0AAV2HY86-F1
#
_cell.length_a   1.000
_cell.length_b   1.000
_cell.length_c   1.000
_cell.angle_alpha   90.00
_cell.angle_beta   90.00
_cell.angle_gamma   90.00
#
_symmetry.space_group_name_H-M   'P 1'
#
loop_
_entity.id
_entity.type
_entity.pdbx_description
1 polymer ?
#
loop_
_entity_poly.entity_id
_entity_poly.type
_entity_poly.pdbx_seq_one_letter_code
_entity_poly.pdbx_strand_id
1 'polypeptide(L)'
;MSQSKKSPITFEQEEQLWEKKHFNLDSSTGLIHAVIFYLIKCFGVWQGKYLKMLTTEHVKFGEDEQGKYISIDTKSILGVGKVIKRYDDPGNPRSVYKIFKIYQGYLANEGPFLLRPITSIKDYVCYSPWALGVGIINQTVRNLMSEIGDGQPYANSSISLFALDMLKGTGIGYHCIGTWTQHLCISHTKSYLSDIFDSCSVVNCEDKNKELCLLVSRMLDPPYPCTSLVEERIKVAKELKKSKINAYDSWLENISTKFSGDEEAVLQNMEEMPEKPPLKRKSSGSSKVQSNSQLCSPFNNKRQHADPSIKSEILNLEADICKSVKE
;
A
#
# COMPACT_ATOMS: atom_id res chain seq x y z
N MET A 1 -10.02 -25.36 -6.26
CA MET A 1 -8.81 -24.80 -6.90
C MET A 1 -7.81 -24.49 -5.80
N SER A 2 -6.65 -25.16 -5.77
CA SER A 2 -5.57 -24.86 -4.82
C SER A 2 -5.07 -23.44 -5.10
N GLN A 3 -5.23 -22.51 -4.15
CA GLN A 3 -4.63 -21.18 -4.29
C GLN A 3 -3.12 -21.38 -4.17
N SER A 4 -2.36 -21.15 -5.26
CA SER A 4 -0.90 -21.16 -5.19
C SER A 4 -0.47 -20.15 -4.12
N LYS A 5 0.24 -20.60 -3.10
CA LYS A 5 0.81 -19.70 -2.08
C LYS A 5 1.70 -18.70 -2.81
N LYS A 6 1.38 -17.42 -2.69
CA LYS A 6 2.20 -16.34 -3.27
C LYS A 6 3.35 -16.08 -2.31
N SER A 7 4.57 -16.07 -2.84
CA SER A 7 5.76 -15.74 -2.06
C SER A 7 5.80 -14.22 -1.76
N PRO A 8 6.21 -13.82 -0.55
CA PRO A 8 6.55 -12.43 -0.27
C PRO A 8 7.77 -12.03 -1.09
N ILE A 9 7.86 -10.76 -1.44
CA ILE A 9 9.10 -10.16 -1.97
C ILE A 9 10.10 -10.05 -0.82
N THR A 10 11.40 -10.20 -1.09
CA THR A 10 12.46 -10.05 -0.09
C THR A 10 13.10 -8.68 -0.16
N PHE A 11 13.86 -8.33 0.87
CA PHE A 11 14.61 -7.07 0.92
C PHE A 11 15.67 -7.00 -0.20
N GLU A 12 16.35 -8.11 -0.48
CA GLU A 12 17.38 -8.22 -1.52
C GLU A 12 16.77 -8.02 -2.92
N GLN A 13 15.56 -8.53 -3.14
CA GLN A 13 14.84 -8.31 -4.40
C GLN A 13 14.45 -6.84 -4.57
N GLU A 14 13.98 -6.19 -3.50
CA GLU A 14 13.71 -4.74 -3.52
C GLU A 14 14.99 -3.94 -3.83
N GLU A 15 16.12 -4.30 -3.23
CA GLU A 15 17.41 -3.68 -3.49
C GLU A 15 17.86 -3.85 -4.95
N GLN A 16 17.71 -5.05 -5.51
CA GLN A 16 18.00 -5.32 -6.91
C GLN A 16 17.16 -4.48 -7.88
N LEU A 17 15.91 -4.15 -7.54
CA LEU A 17 15.08 -3.26 -8.36
C LEU A 17 15.66 -1.85 -8.43
N TRP A 18 16.25 -1.36 -7.35
CA TRP A 18 16.97 -0.08 -7.34
C TRP A 18 18.29 -0.16 -8.11
N GLU A 19 19.09 -1.20 -7.87
CA GLU A 19 20.39 -1.38 -8.51
C GLU A 19 20.28 -1.51 -10.03
N LYS A 20 19.32 -2.31 -10.51
CA LYS A 20 19.04 -2.51 -11.94
C LYS A 20 18.23 -1.36 -12.55
N LYS A 21 17.95 -0.29 -11.79
CA LYS A 21 17.19 0.90 -12.22
C LYS A 21 15.76 0.59 -12.70
N HIS A 22 15.15 -0.51 -12.25
CA HIS A 22 13.70 -0.73 -12.42
C HIS A 22 12.91 0.27 -11.57
N PHE A 23 13.46 0.64 -10.41
CA PHE A 23 13.13 1.87 -9.70
C PHE A 23 14.17 2.93 -10.02
N ASN A 24 13.70 4.05 -10.58
CA ASN A 24 14.56 5.14 -11.01
C ASN A 24 13.77 6.45 -10.99
N LEU A 25 14.24 7.41 -10.19
CA LEU A 25 13.58 8.70 -9.97
C LEU A 25 13.69 9.64 -11.18
N ASP A 26 14.63 9.38 -12.08
CA ASP A 26 14.92 10.22 -13.24
C ASP A 26 14.20 9.74 -14.51
N SER A 27 13.36 8.70 -14.41
CA SER A 27 12.64 8.14 -15.55
C SER A 27 11.15 7.99 -15.27
N SER A 28 10.29 8.34 -16.24
CA SER A 28 8.84 8.25 -16.09
C SER A 28 8.38 6.85 -15.66
N THR A 29 8.95 5.82 -16.28
CA THR A 29 8.63 4.41 -16.02
C THR A 29 9.18 3.94 -14.67
N GLY A 30 10.45 4.23 -14.36
CA GLY A 30 11.03 3.82 -13.09
C GLY A 30 10.38 4.50 -11.89
N LEU A 31 10.00 5.77 -12.04
CA LEU A 31 9.37 6.55 -10.97
C LEU A 31 7.95 6.06 -10.71
N ILE A 32 7.13 5.82 -11.75
CA ILE A 32 5.77 5.28 -11.55
C ILE A 32 5.80 3.86 -10.98
N HIS A 33 6.78 3.03 -11.37
CA HIS A 33 6.97 1.71 -10.78
C HIS A 33 7.28 1.80 -9.28
N ALA A 34 8.18 2.70 -8.88
CA ALA A 34 8.49 2.94 -7.47
C ALA A 34 7.23 3.43 -6.71
N VAL A 35 6.50 4.41 -7.26
CA VAL A 35 5.27 4.93 -6.64
C VAL A 35 4.23 3.83 -6.44
N ILE A 36 3.97 2.99 -7.46
CA ILE A 36 3.04 1.86 -7.32
C ILE A 36 3.53 0.89 -6.25
N PHE A 37 4.81 0.54 -6.24
CA PHE A 37 5.38 -0.38 -5.28
C PHE A 37 5.20 0.13 -3.84
N TYR A 38 5.52 1.40 -3.59
CA TYR A 38 5.45 1.99 -2.25
C TYR A 38 4.02 2.41 -1.84
N LEU A 39 3.10 2.68 -2.78
CA LEU A 39 1.66 2.73 -2.47
C LEU A 39 1.19 1.41 -1.82
N ILE A 40 1.66 0.30 -2.38
CA ILE A 40 1.30 -1.04 -1.88
C ILE A 40 2.03 -1.35 -0.58
N LYS A 41 3.36 -1.15 -0.53
CA LYS A 41 4.24 -1.48 0.61
C LYS A 41 4.00 -0.61 1.83
N CYS A 42 3.74 0.69 1.66
CA CYS A 42 3.71 1.63 2.77
C CYS A 42 2.29 2.00 3.20
N PHE A 43 1.31 1.91 2.31
CA PHE A 43 -0.09 2.29 2.56
C PHE A 43 -1.09 1.13 2.42
N GLY A 44 -0.63 -0.07 2.03
CA GLY A 44 -1.48 -1.27 2.00
C GLY A 44 -2.51 -1.31 0.87
N VAL A 45 -2.48 -0.35 -0.06
CA VAL A 45 -3.43 -0.27 -1.18
C VAL A 45 -2.96 -1.19 -2.32
N TRP A 46 -3.35 -2.47 -2.29
CA TRP A 46 -2.79 -3.46 -3.22
C TRP A 46 -3.66 -3.79 -4.44
N GLN A 47 -4.98 -3.63 -4.35
CA GLN A 47 -5.86 -3.99 -5.48
C GLN A 47 -5.78 -2.92 -6.56
N GLY A 48 -5.54 -3.32 -7.81
CA GLY A 48 -5.41 -2.39 -8.92
C GLY A 48 -6.62 -1.48 -9.13
N LYS A 49 -7.84 -1.93 -8.79
CA LYS A 49 -9.04 -1.07 -8.86
C LYS A 49 -9.00 0.10 -7.88
N TYR A 50 -8.48 -0.12 -6.67
CA TYR A 50 -8.36 0.92 -5.64
C TYR A 50 -7.18 1.84 -5.90
N LEU A 51 -6.05 1.27 -6.36
CA LEU A 51 -4.92 2.06 -6.84
C LEU A 51 -5.33 3.02 -7.98
N LYS A 52 -6.15 2.55 -8.93
CA LYS A 52 -6.68 3.41 -10.02
C LYS A 52 -7.60 4.53 -9.53
N MET A 53 -8.29 4.34 -8.41
CA MET A 53 -9.22 5.33 -7.85
C MET A 53 -8.51 6.45 -7.08
N LEU A 54 -7.22 6.31 -6.78
CA LEU A 54 -6.43 7.37 -6.19
C LEU A 54 -6.43 8.61 -7.08
N THR A 55 -6.65 9.76 -6.46
CA THR A 55 -6.53 11.09 -7.05
C THR A 55 -5.49 11.88 -6.26
N THR A 56 -5.01 12.98 -6.83
CA THR A 56 -4.04 13.87 -6.16
C THR A 56 -4.54 14.38 -4.81
N GLU A 57 -5.84 14.61 -4.65
CA GLU A 57 -6.47 15.04 -3.39
C GLU A 57 -6.34 14.03 -2.24
N HIS A 58 -6.24 12.75 -2.58
CA HIS A 58 -6.07 11.68 -1.59
C HIS A 58 -4.66 11.64 -1.02
N VAL A 59 -3.68 12.27 -1.68
CA VAL A 59 -2.27 12.27 -1.30
C VAL A 59 -1.88 13.65 -0.79
N LYS A 60 -1.70 13.75 0.53
CA LYS A 60 -1.41 15.02 1.20
C LYS A 60 -0.01 15.02 1.77
N PHE A 61 0.73 16.11 1.55
CA PHE A 61 2.02 16.35 2.16
C PHE A 61 1.85 17.34 3.32
N GLY A 62 2.52 17.09 4.43
CA GLY A 62 2.49 17.96 5.59
C GLY A 62 3.79 17.93 6.35
N GLU A 63 3.83 18.69 7.43
CA GLU A 63 4.94 18.76 8.37
C GLU A 63 4.35 18.97 9.76
N ASP A 64 4.83 18.20 10.73
CA ASP A 64 4.51 18.36 12.14
C ASP A 64 5.79 18.23 12.99
N GLU A 65 5.66 18.17 14.32
CA GLU A 65 6.79 18.06 15.26
C GLU A 65 7.73 16.87 14.98
N GLN A 66 7.23 15.81 14.34
CA GLN A 66 8.03 14.63 13.99
C GLN A 66 8.76 14.79 12.65
N GLY A 67 8.41 15.81 11.87
CA GLY A 67 9.02 16.16 10.60
C GLY A 67 8.03 16.11 9.43
N LYS A 68 8.59 16.09 8.23
CA LYS A 68 7.82 16.05 6.98
C LYS A 68 7.19 14.69 6.79
N TYR A 69 5.96 14.67 6.30
CA TYR A 69 5.24 13.42 6.05
C TYR A 69 4.37 13.48 4.80
N ILE A 70 4.07 12.29 4.30
CA ILE A 70 3.02 12.04 3.32
C ILE A 70 1.89 11.27 4.01
N SER A 71 0.65 11.61 3.67
CA SER A 71 -0.54 10.95 4.18
C SER A 71 -1.49 10.57 3.07
N ILE A 72 -2.10 9.38 3.21
CA ILE A 72 -3.13 8.89 2.30
C ILE A 72 -4.35 8.46 3.10
N ASP A 73 -5.51 8.99 2.73
CA ASP A 73 -6.79 8.56 3.30
C ASP A 73 -7.30 7.31 2.59
N THR A 74 -7.03 6.13 3.15
CA THR A 74 -7.48 4.88 2.52
C THR A 74 -9.00 4.68 2.65
N LYS A 75 -9.66 5.34 3.61
CA LYS A 75 -11.10 5.19 3.85
C LYS A 75 -11.91 5.75 2.68
N SER A 76 -11.47 6.88 2.13
CA SER A 76 -12.09 7.50 0.96
C SER A 76 -12.12 6.58 -0.29
N ILE A 77 -11.12 5.71 -0.44
CA ILE A 77 -10.95 4.85 -1.62
C ILE A 77 -11.54 3.45 -1.42
N LEU A 78 -11.34 2.89 -0.22
CA LEU A 78 -11.73 1.52 0.11
C LEU A 78 -13.13 1.43 0.75
N GLY A 79 -13.68 2.57 1.21
CA GLY A 79 -14.86 2.63 2.08
C GLY A 79 -14.58 2.25 3.54
N VAL A 80 -13.38 1.73 3.83
CA VAL A 80 -12.90 1.29 5.14
C VAL A 80 -11.42 1.66 5.32
N GLY A 81 -10.96 1.77 6.56
CA GLY A 81 -9.57 2.11 6.88
C GLY A 81 -9.42 3.47 7.55
N LYS A 82 -8.23 4.06 7.43
CA LYS A 82 -7.84 5.30 8.12
C LYS A 82 -6.88 6.14 7.27
N VAL A 83 -6.59 7.34 7.75
CA VAL A 83 -5.49 8.13 7.22
C VAL A 83 -4.18 7.53 7.70
N ILE A 84 -3.32 7.11 6.77
CA ILE A 84 -2.00 6.56 7.06
C ILE A 84 -0.97 7.65 6.81
N LYS A 85 -0.12 7.94 7.80
CA LYS A 85 1.03 8.84 7.68
C LYS A 85 2.33 8.05 7.52
N ARG A 86 3.22 8.54 6.66
CA ARG A 86 4.59 8.05 6.52
C ARG A 86 5.54 9.24 6.53
N TYR A 87 6.45 9.25 7.48
CA TYR A 87 7.39 10.34 7.69
C TYR A 87 8.61 10.19 6.79
N ASP A 88 9.18 11.32 6.40
CA ASP A 88 10.45 11.40 5.70
C ASP A 88 11.58 10.89 6.61
N ASP A 89 12.52 10.17 6.02
CA ASP A 89 13.83 9.95 6.59
C ASP A 89 14.82 10.91 5.92
N PRO A 90 15.29 11.96 6.63
CA PRO A 90 16.22 12.93 6.08
C PRO A 90 17.50 12.29 5.51
N GLY A 91 17.98 11.20 6.15
CA GLY A 91 19.19 10.49 5.75
C GLY A 91 19.01 9.53 4.57
N ASN A 92 17.77 9.26 4.17
CA ASN A 92 17.45 8.40 3.04
C ASN A 92 16.95 9.24 1.85
N PRO A 93 17.73 9.45 0.77
CA PRO A 93 17.26 10.19 -0.41
C PRO A 93 16.16 9.46 -1.17
N ARG A 94 15.97 8.15 -0.91
CA ARG A 94 14.89 7.35 -1.47
C ARG A 94 13.66 7.30 -0.56
N SER A 95 13.58 8.05 0.54
CA SER A 95 12.42 7.97 1.44
C SER A 95 11.09 8.06 0.67
N VAL A 96 10.06 7.37 1.14
CA VAL A 96 8.73 7.34 0.49
C VAL A 96 8.20 8.76 0.31
N TYR A 97 8.43 9.64 1.29
CA TYR A 97 8.11 11.05 1.17
C TYR A 97 8.74 11.69 -0.08
N LYS A 98 10.06 11.54 -0.28
CA LYS A 98 10.80 12.13 -1.39
C LYS A 98 10.35 11.55 -2.74
N ILE A 99 10.16 10.23 -2.82
CA ILE A 99 9.66 9.56 -4.04
C ILE A 99 8.34 10.18 -4.49
N PHE A 100 7.38 10.27 -3.57
CA PHE A 100 6.06 10.79 -3.90
C PHE A 100 6.09 12.29 -4.14
N LYS A 101 6.92 13.05 -3.42
CA LYS A 101 7.07 14.48 -3.64
C LYS A 101 7.62 14.79 -5.03
N ILE A 102 8.62 14.03 -5.48
CA ILE A 102 9.18 14.11 -6.84
C ILE A 102 8.08 13.76 -7.85
N TYR A 103 7.39 12.63 -7.67
CA TYR A 103 6.32 12.21 -8.59
C TYR A 103 5.19 13.23 -8.69
N GLN A 104 4.71 13.76 -7.56
CA GLN A 104 3.66 14.80 -7.52
C GLN A 104 4.08 16.06 -8.28
N GLY A 105 5.37 16.40 -8.31
CA GLY A 105 5.90 17.53 -9.08
C GLY A 105 5.70 17.43 -10.59
N TYR A 106 5.44 16.22 -11.11
CA TYR A 106 5.17 15.97 -12.53
C TYR A 106 3.67 15.79 -12.84
N LEU A 107 2.80 15.95 -11.84
CA LEU A 107 1.35 15.80 -12.00
C LEU A 107 0.66 17.17 -12.05
N ALA A 108 -0.52 17.19 -12.68
CA ALA A 108 -1.45 18.30 -12.49
C ALA A 108 -1.95 18.34 -11.03
N ASN A 109 -2.46 19.49 -10.60
CA ASN A 109 -2.97 19.66 -9.23
C ASN A 109 -4.18 18.75 -8.93
N GLU A 110 -5.01 18.47 -9.93
CA GLU A 110 -6.25 17.71 -9.81
C GLU A 110 -6.28 16.55 -10.82
N GLY A 111 -6.93 15.45 -10.44
CA GLY A 111 -7.17 14.30 -11.30
C GLY A 111 -6.57 12.99 -10.79
N PRO A 112 -6.46 11.96 -11.67
CA PRO A 112 -5.95 10.65 -11.29
C PRO A 112 -4.50 10.72 -10.81
N PHE A 113 -4.19 10.03 -9.72
CA PHE A 113 -2.84 10.04 -9.15
C PHE A 113 -1.86 9.18 -9.97
N LEU A 114 -2.30 8.03 -10.48
CA LEU A 114 -1.47 7.13 -11.29
C LEU A 114 -1.71 7.39 -12.78
N LEU A 115 -0.73 8.01 -13.43
CA LEU A 115 -0.80 8.38 -14.85
C LEU A 115 0.08 7.47 -15.71
N ARG A 116 -0.23 7.38 -17.01
CA ARG A 116 0.59 6.62 -17.95
C ARG A 116 1.89 7.37 -18.25
N PRO A 117 3.07 6.73 -18.14
CA PRO A 117 4.32 7.36 -18.55
C PRO A 117 4.36 7.56 -20.06
N ILE A 118 4.93 8.68 -20.51
CA ILE A 118 5.21 8.94 -21.92
C ILE A 118 6.66 8.50 -22.18
N THR A 119 6.84 7.33 -22.79
CA THR A 119 8.17 6.72 -22.99
C THR A 119 8.90 7.22 -24.24
N SER A 120 8.23 7.99 -25.09
CA SER A 120 8.84 8.58 -26.29
C SER A 120 9.80 9.73 -25.96
N ILE A 121 9.68 10.34 -24.78
CA ILE A 121 10.56 11.41 -24.30
C ILE A 121 11.52 10.78 -23.29
N LYS A 122 12.79 10.62 -23.67
CA LYS A 122 13.77 9.87 -22.87
C LYS A 122 14.48 10.71 -21.81
N ASP A 123 14.61 12.01 -22.06
CA ASP A 123 15.45 12.90 -21.23
C ASP A 123 14.65 13.64 -20.15
N TYR A 124 13.33 13.43 -20.09
CA TYR A 124 12.44 14.09 -19.14
C TYR A 124 11.40 13.12 -18.58
N VAL A 125 11.09 13.29 -17.29
CA VAL A 125 9.95 12.62 -16.67
C VAL A 125 8.67 13.29 -17.15
N CYS A 126 7.81 12.52 -17.82
CA CYS A 126 6.60 13.01 -18.45
C CYS A 126 5.48 11.97 -18.34
N TYR A 127 4.28 12.45 -18.00
CA TYR A 127 3.08 11.64 -17.87
C TYR A 127 1.96 12.16 -18.76
N SER A 128 1.17 11.24 -19.31
CA SER A 128 -0.03 11.59 -20.08
C SER A 128 -1.16 11.99 -19.13
N PRO A 129 -2.17 12.76 -19.58
CA PRO A 129 -3.35 13.08 -18.77
C PRO A 129 -4.23 11.85 -18.47
N TRP A 130 -3.94 10.70 -19.09
CA TRP A 130 -4.75 9.49 -18.94
C TRP A 130 -4.30 8.65 -17.75
N ALA A 131 -5.27 8.23 -16.95
CA ALA A 131 -5.05 7.29 -15.86
C ALA A 131 -4.43 5.97 -16.34
N LEU A 132 -3.60 5.40 -15.48
CA LEU A 132 -3.02 4.08 -15.66
C LEU A 132 -4.11 3.00 -15.58
N GLY A 133 -4.07 2.04 -16.50
CA GLY A 133 -5.07 0.97 -16.56
C GLY A 133 -4.89 -0.05 -15.42
N VAL A 134 -5.99 -0.58 -14.88
CA VAL A 134 -5.97 -1.63 -13.83
C VAL A 134 -5.13 -2.84 -14.24
N GLY A 135 -5.21 -3.24 -15.52
CA GLY A 135 -4.41 -4.35 -16.05
C GLY A 135 -2.90 -4.08 -15.94
N ILE A 136 -2.47 -2.86 -16.25
CA ILE A 136 -1.06 -2.45 -16.13
C ILE A 136 -0.64 -2.44 -14.66
N ILE A 137 -1.47 -1.87 -13.78
CA ILE A 137 -1.21 -1.82 -12.34
C ILE A 137 -1.04 -3.25 -11.76
N ASN A 138 -1.93 -4.17 -12.10
CA ASN A 138 -1.88 -5.55 -11.61
C ASN A 138 -0.70 -6.36 -12.18
N GLN A 139 -0.22 -6.00 -13.38
CA GLN A 139 0.88 -6.67 -14.05
C GLN A 139 2.24 -6.08 -13.67
N THR A 140 2.28 -4.86 -13.12
CA THR A 140 3.52 -4.12 -12.79
C THR A 140 4.46 -4.98 -11.94
N VAL A 141 3.97 -5.53 -10.82
CA VAL A 141 4.80 -6.34 -9.91
C VAL A 141 5.28 -7.63 -10.56
N ARG A 142 4.43 -8.26 -11.37
CA ARG A 142 4.82 -9.47 -12.11
C ARG A 142 5.95 -9.17 -13.09
N ASN A 143 5.86 -8.06 -13.82
CA ASN A 143 6.89 -7.64 -14.76
C ASN A 143 8.22 -7.35 -14.04
N LEU A 144 8.16 -6.52 -12.99
CA LEU A 144 9.33 -6.17 -12.17
C LEU A 144 10.07 -7.42 -11.66
N MET A 145 9.33 -8.40 -11.13
CA MET A 145 9.95 -9.61 -10.59
C MET A 145 10.39 -10.61 -11.66
N SER A 146 9.71 -10.64 -12.82
CA SER A 146 10.14 -11.49 -13.94
C SER A 146 11.52 -11.06 -14.47
N GLU A 147 11.84 -9.77 -14.40
CA GLU A 147 13.14 -9.21 -14.79
C GLU A 147 14.25 -9.50 -13.75
N ILE A 148 13.86 -9.88 -12.52
CA ILE A 148 14.79 -10.35 -11.48
C ILE A 148 15.16 -11.83 -11.67
N GLY A 149 14.25 -12.65 -12.22
CA GLY A 149 14.59 -13.98 -12.76
C GLY A 149 14.47 -15.17 -11.80
N ASP A 150 13.66 -15.10 -10.75
CA ASP A 150 13.50 -16.20 -9.78
C ASP A 150 12.38 -17.23 -10.13
N GLY A 151 11.65 -16.97 -11.22
CA GLY A 151 10.60 -17.85 -11.74
C GLY A 151 9.33 -17.95 -10.88
N GLN A 152 9.20 -17.16 -9.80
CA GLN A 152 8.05 -17.24 -8.90
C GLN A 152 6.86 -16.38 -9.38
N PRO A 153 5.61 -16.80 -9.12
CA PRO A 153 4.44 -16.02 -9.50
C PRO A 153 4.18 -14.87 -8.51
N TYR A 154 4.63 -13.66 -8.86
CA TYR A 154 4.35 -12.46 -8.08
C TYR A 154 3.08 -11.71 -8.49
N ALA A 155 2.52 -11.00 -7.52
CA ALA A 155 1.41 -10.08 -7.70
C ALA A 155 1.50 -8.95 -6.66
N ASN A 156 0.64 -7.94 -6.76
CA ASN A 156 0.60 -6.84 -5.78
C ASN A 156 0.52 -7.30 -4.32
N SER A 157 -0.22 -8.40 -4.06
CA SER A 157 -0.29 -8.98 -2.71
C SER A 157 1.06 -9.45 -2.17
N SER A 158 2.03 -9.81 -3.02
CA SER A 158 3.39 -10.19 -2.58
C SER A 158 4.15 -9.03 -1.94
N ILE A 159 3.92 -7.79 -2.39
CA ILE A 159 4.48 -6.59 -1.76
C ILE A 159 3.84 -6.37 -0.39
N SER A 160 2.52 -6.59 -0.28
CA SER A 160 1.86 -6.47 1.01
C SER A 160 2.34 -7.53 2.00
N LEU A 161 2.56 -8.77 1.54
CA LEU A 161 3.15 -9.83 2.36
C LEU A 161 4.57 -9.47 2.82
N PHE A 162 5.39 -8.89 1.94
CA PHE A 162 6.72 -8.40 2.29
C PHE A 162 6.68 -7.39 3.45
N ALA A 163 5.82 -6.38 3.34
CA ALA A 163 5.62 -5.41 4.41
C ALA A 163 5.07 -6.05 5.69
N LEU A 164 4.14 -7.01 5.60
CA LEU A 164 3.66 -7.77 6.76
C LEU A 164 4.80 -8.50 7.48
N ASP A 165 5.70 -9.16 6.74
CA ASP A 165 6.84 -9.88 7.32
C ASP A 165 7.81 -8.93 8.04
N MET A 166 8.09 -7.76 7.45
CA MET A 166 8.90 -6.72 8.10
C MET A 166 8.27 -6.18 9.38
N LEU A 167 6.98 -5.86 9.35
CA LEU A 167 6.26 -5.32 10.51
C LEU A 167 6.13 -6.35 11.63
N LYS A 168 5.90 -7.62 11.26
CA LYS A 168 5.85 -8.75 12.17
C LYS A 168 7.20 -8.96 12.87
N GLY A 169 8.31 -8.91 12.14
CA GLY A 169 9.66 -9.04 12.70
C GLY A 169 9.99 -8.00 13.77
N THR A 170 9.29 -6.87 13.76
CA THR A 170 9.47 -5.74 14.72
C THR A 170 8.52 -5.79 15.90
N GLY A 171 7.51 -6.66 15.85
CA GLY A 171 6.58 -6.84 16.93
C GLY A 171 5.46 -5.79 16.99
N ILE A 172 5.11 -5.19 15.85
CA ILE A 172 3.97 -4.28 15.75
C ILE A 172 2.68 -5.06 16.01
N GLY A 173 1.77 -4.46 16.77
CA GLY A 173 0.56 -5.15 17.23
C GLY A 173 -0.48 -5.37 16.13
N TYR A 174 -1.36 -6.35 16.36
CA TYR A 174 -2.34 -6.81 15.37
C TYR A 174 -3.26 -5.71 14.85
N HIS A 175 -3.72 -4.80 15.71
CA HIS A 175 -4.64 -3.72 15.29
C HIS A 175 -3.97 -2.77 14.28
N CYS A 176 -2.68 -2.48 14.43
CA CYS A 176 -1.97 -1.61 13.49
C CYS A 176 -1.70 -2.32 12.16
N ILE A 177 -1.30 -3.59 12.21
CA ILE A 177 -1.15 -4.42 11.03
C ILE A 177 -2.51 -4.59 10.32
N GLY A 178 -3.57 -4.83 11.08
CA GLY A 178 -4.93 -5.04 10.61
C GLY A 178 -5.56 -3.78 10.02
N THR A 179 -5.24 -2.59 10.52
CA THR A 179 -5.66 -1.33 9.90
C THR A 179 -4.85 -1.01 8.64
N TRP A 180 -3.56 -1.38 8.62
CA TRP A 180 -2.67 -1.25 7.45
C TRP A 180 -3.05 -2.21 6.30
N THR A 181 -3.54 -3.41 6.62
CA THR A 181 -3.86 -4.46 5.63
C THR A 181 -5.31 -4.93 5.68
N GLN A 182 -6.27 -4.17 6.17
CA GLN A 182 -7.60 -4.68 6.57
C GLN A 182 -8.27 -5.70 5.62
N HIS A 183 -8.08 -5.57 4.30
CA HIS A 183 -8.55 -6.55 3.31
C HIS A 183 -7.61 -7.72 2.96
N LEU A 184 -6.30 -7.57 3.16
CA LEU A 184 -5.26 -8.59 2.96
C LEU A 184 -4.99 -9.40 4.24
N CYS A 185 -5.01 -8.73 5.40
CA CYS A 185 -5.56 -9.30 6.63
C CYS A 185 -7.02 -9.78 6.33
N ILE A 186 -7.84 -10.42 7.16
CA ILE A 186 -9.11 -11.06 6.70
C ILE A 186 -8.91 -12.16 5.62
N SER A 187 -8.40 -11.85 4.41
CA SER A 187 -8.22 -12.82 3.31
C SER A 187 -7.08 -13.81 3.56
N HIS A 188 -5.95 -13.37 4.12
CA HIS A 188 -4.82 -14.25 4.47
C HIS A 188 -4.78 -14.66 5.95
N THR A 189 -5.42 -13.89 6.84
CA THR A 189 -5.32 -14.04 8.31
C THR A 189 -6.16 -15.16 8.86
N LYS A 190 -7.28 -15.51 8.22
CA LYS A 190 -8.19 -16.56 8.70
C LYS A 190 -7.53 -17.94 8.83
N SER A 191 -6.35 -18.15 8.23
CA SER A 191 -5.63 -19.42 8.30
C SER A 191 -4.24 -19.37 8.93
N TYR A 192 -3.68 -18.20 9.28
CA TYR A 192 -2.25 -18.10 9.62
C TYR A 192 -1.90 -17.31 10.90
N LEU A 193 -2.83 -16.54 11.48
CA LEU A 193 -2.42 -15.42 12.34
C LEU A 193 -3.27 -15.22 13.60
N SER A 194 -4.23 -16.11 13.91
CA SER A 194 -4.96 -16.05 15.20
C SER A 194 -4.04 -16.25 16.42
N ASP A 195 -2.90 -16.93 16.23
CA ASP A 195 -2.08 -17.42 17.34
C ASP A 195 -0.77 -16.64 17.54
N ILE A 196 -0.49 -15.62 16.71
CA ILE A 196 0.86 -15.02 16.61
C ILE A 196 0.91 -13.54 16.99
N PHE A 197 -0.22 -12.83 16.99
CA PHE A 197 -0.21 -11.39 17.28
C PHE A 197 -0.96 -11.06 18.56
N ASP A 198 -0.24 -10.43 19.49
CA ASP A 198 -0.83 -9.85 20.69
C ASP A 198 -1.81 -8.72 20.36
N SER A 199 -2.80 -8.54 21.25
CA SER A 199 -3.64 -7.34 21.24
C SER A 199 -2.78 -6.06 21.26
N CYS A 200 -3.25 -4.99 20.59
CA CYS A 200 -2.47 -3.75 20.56
C CYS A 200 -2.45 -3.08 21.94
N SER A 201 -1.25 -2.87 22.47
CA SER A 201 -0.95 -1.99 23.60
C SER A 201 -0.54 -0.60 23.09
N VAL A 202 -0.35 0.37 23.99
CA VAL A 202 0.15 1.71 23.63
C VAL A 202 1.52 1.63 22.94
N VAL A 203 2.40 0.75 23.44
CA VAL A 203 3.79 0.64 22.98
C VAL A 203 3.89 0.11 21.55
N ASN A 204 3.01 -0.82 21.16
CA ASN A 204 3.04 -1.50 19.85
C ASN A 204 2.00 -0.95 18.86
N CYS A 205 1.37 0.18 19.17
CA CYS A 205 0.31 0.78 18.36
C CYS A 205 0.77 2.09 17.71
N GLU A 206 0.85 2.10 16.37
CA GLU A 206 1.24 3.25 15.56
C GLU A 206 0.41 4.51 15.84
N ASP A 207 -0.91 4.35 16.07
CA ASP A 207 -1.81 5.49 16.33
C ASP A 207 -1.58 6.11 17.72
N LYS A 208 -0.98 5.36 18.64
CA LYS A 208 -0.78 5.77 20.04
C LYS A 208 0.68 6.09 20.35
N ASN A 209 1.61 5.68 19.50
CA ASN A 209 3.05 5.85 19.68
C ASN A 209 3.68 6.51 18.45
N LYS A 210 3.97 7.80 18.55
CA LYS A 210 4.59 8.61 17.48
C LYS A 210 5.96 8.05 17.07
N GLU A 211 6.78 7.59 18.03
CA GLU A 211 8.09 7.00 17.76
C GLU A 211 7.97 5.70 16.97
N LEU A 212 6.94 4.89 17.27
CA LEU A 212 6.66 3.69 16.50
C LEU A 212 6.22 4.05 15.07
N CYS A 213 5.43 5.10 14.87
CA CYS A 213 5.06 5.56 13.52
C CYS A 213 6.28 6.01 12.70
N LEU A 214 7.22 6.72 13.33
CA LEU A 214 8.51 7.06 12.73
C LEU A 214 9.31 5.80 12.37
N LEU A 215 9.43 4.84 13.29
CA LEU A 215 10.13 3.58 13.07
C LEU A 215 9.51 2.82 11.90
N VAL A 216 8.19 2.67 11.87
CA VAL A 216 7.47 2.01 10.77
C VAL A 216 7.74 2.69 9.44
N SER A 217 7.73 4.03 9.41
CA SER A 217 8.04 4.79 8.19
C SER A 217 9.43 4.45 7.67
N ARG A 218 10.45 4.51 8.54
CA ARG A 218 11.85 4.19 8.20
C ARG A 218 12.06 2.72 7.83
N MET A 219 11.27 1.81 8.41
CA MET A 219 11.34 0.38 8.12
C MET A 219 10.78 0.03 6.75
N LEU A 220 9.67 0.66 6.39
CA LEU A 220 9.00 0.42 5.11
C LEU A 220 9.63 1.24 3.98
N ASP A 221 10.44 2.25 4.29
CA ASP A 221 11.21 3.01 3.32
C ASP A 221 12.11 2.11 2.45
N PRO A 222 12.50 2.59 1.25
CA PRO A 222 13.35 1.82 0.37
C PRO A 222 14.72 1.54 0.99
N PRO A 223 15.36 0.42 0.59
CA PRO A 223 16.76 0.18 0.92
C PRO A 223 17.61 1.34 0.41
N TYR A 224 18.42 1.90 1.31
CA TYR A 224 19.44 2.86 0.97
C TYR A 224 20.67 2.58 1.82
N PRO A 225 21.88 2.53 1.22
CA PRO A 225 23.11 2.32 1.95
C PRO A 225 23.37 3.55 2.84
N CYS A 226 22.84 3.50 4.05
CA CYS A 226 23.23 4.37 5.14
C CYS A 226 23.77 3.45 6.24
N THR A 227 25.09 3.47 6.42
CA THR A 227 25.78 2.64 7.41
C THR A 227 25.22 2.82 8.82
N SER A 228 24.69 4.00 9.16
CA SER A 228 24.07 4.27 10.46
C SER A 228 22.67 3.66 10.64
N LEU A 229 21.86 3.54 9.58
CA LEU A 229 20.48 3.05 9.69
C LEU A 229 20.39 1.55 9.90
N VAL A 230 21.33 0.76 9.38
CA VAL A 230 21.39 -0.69 9.65
C VAL A 230 21.71 -0.92 11.12
N GLU A 231 22.68 -0.19 11.66
CA GLU A 231 23.03 -0.24 13.08
C GLU A 231 21.90 0.27 13.98
N GLU A 232 21.21 1.33 13.58
CA GLU A 232 20.04 1.85 14.29
C GLU A 232 18.85 0.89 14.24
N ARG A 233 18.57 0.26 13.09
CA ARG A 233 17.56 -0.81 12.94
C ARG A 233 17.89 -2.00 13.85
N ILE A 234 19.15 -2.43 13.89
CA ILE A 234 19.62 -3.50 14.77
C ILE A 234 19.50 -3.08 16.24
N LYS A 235 19.86 -1.84 16.59
CA LYS A 235 19.80 -1.31 17.95
C LYS A 235 18.35 -1.18 18.43
N VAL A 236 17.46 -0.62 17.63
CA VAL A 236 16.03 -0.49 17.95
C VAL A 236 15.36 -1.85 18.02
N ALA A 237 15.67 -2.79 17.10
CA ALA A 237 15.17 -4.16 17.21
C ALA A 237 15.68 -4.86 18.48
N LYS A 238 16.92 -4.60 18.91
CA LYS A 238 17.48 -5.10 20.18
C LYS A 238 16.81 -4.46 21.39
N GLU A 239 16.58 -3.15 21.38
CA GLU A 239 15.92 -2.43 22.48
C GLU A 239 14.43 -2.78 22.57
N LEU A 240 13.72 -2.96 21.45
CA LEU A 240 12.34 -3.48 21.43
C LEU A 240 12.27 -4.93 21.90
N LYS A 241 13.28 -5.76 21.59
CA LYS A 241 13.38 -7.13 22.13
C LYS A 241 13.65 -7.11 23.63
N LYS A 242 14.55 -6.25 24.12
CA LYS A 242 14.81 -6.06 25.55
C LYS A 242 13.58 -5.51 26.29
N SER A 243 12.87 -4.55 25.70
CA SER A 243 11.65 -4.00 26.29
C SER A 243 10.52 -5.01 26.28
N LYS A 244 10.45 -5.90 25.27
CA LYS A 244 9.53 -7.05 25.26
C LYS A 244 9.88 -8.08 26.33
N ILE A 245 11.16 -8.41 26.52
CA ILE A 245 11.61 -9.30 27.60
C ILE A 245 11.27 -8.67 28.96
N ASN A 246 11.60 -7.40 29.19
CA ASN A 246 11.31 -6.71 30.45
C ASN A 246 9.80 -6.47 30.69
N ALA A 247 9.01 -6.21 29.65
CA ALA A 247 7.56 -6.04 29.78
C ALA A 247 6.86 -7.40 29.95
N TYR A 248 7.37 -8.47 29.36
CA TYR A 248 6.86 -9.83 29.53
C TYR A 248 7.22 -10.40 30.90
N ASP A 249 8.45 -10.16 31.38
CA ASP A 249 8.90 -10.57 32.72
C ASP A 249 8.19 -9.77 33.82
N SER A 250 8.00 -8.45 33.63
CA SER A 250 7.21 -7.61 34.54
C SER A 250 5.70 -7.94 34.51
N TRP A 251 5.20 -8.49 33.39
CA TRP A 251 3.84 -8.99 33.28
C TRP A 251 3.67 -10.38 33.89
N LEU A 252 4.65 -11.28 33.73
CA LEU A 252 4.71 -12.58 34.41
C LEU A 252 4.83 -12.44 35.93
N GLU A 253 5.62 -11.49 36.43
CA GLU A 253 5.68 -11.15 37.87
C GLU A 253 4.34 -10.59 38.38
N ASN A 254 3.63 -9.78 37.58
CA ASN A 254 2.31 -9.27 37.94
C ASN A 254 1.18 -10.32 37.87
N ILE A 255 1.34 -11.37 37.06
CA ILE A 255 0.40 -12.49 36.99
C ILE A 255 0.68 -13.50 38.10
N SER A 256 1.95 -13.81 38.36
CA SER A 256 2.38 -14.69 39.45
C SER A 256 2.01 -14.17 40.84
N THR A 257 1.82 -12.85 40.99
CA THR A 257 1.39 -12.21 42.25
C THR A 257 -0.12 -12.02 42.36
N LYS A 258 -0.87 -12.15 41.25
CA LYS A 258 -2.33 -11.96 41.24
C LYS A 258 -3.15 -13.24 41.22
N PHE A 259 -2.54 -14.40 40.96
CA PHE A 259 -3.23 -15.70 40.90
C PHE A 259 -2.64 -16.74 41.85
N SER A 260 -2.52 -16.38 43.13
CA SER A 260 -2.30 -17.34 44.22
C SER A 260 -3.57 -17.50 45.10
N GLY A 261 -4.73 -17.63 44.47
CA GLY A 261 -6.00 -17.84 45.15
C GLY A 261 -7.14 -18.14 44.20
N ASP A 262 -7.68 -19.37 44.31
CA ASP A 262 -8.96 -19.87 43.79
C ASP A 262 -9.13 -20.00 42.26
N GLU A 263 -8.57 -21.08 41.69
CA GLU A 263 -8.88 -21.55 40.32
C GLU A 263 -10.19 -22.37 40.22
N GLU A 264 -10.89 -22.66 41.32
CA GLU A 264 -11.97 -23.66 41.31
C GLU A 264 -13.37 -23.08 40.96
N ALA A 265 -13.53 -21.75 40.95
CA ALA A 265 -14.83 -21.10 40.75
C ALA A 265 -15.18 -20.74 39.29
N VAL A 266 -14.24 -20.80 38.35
CA VAL A 266 -14.45 -20.31 36.96
C VAL A 266 -14.97 -21.40 36.02
N LEU A 267 -14.75 -22.68 36.32
CA LEU A 267 -15.13 -23.79 35.44
C LEU A 267 -16.64 -24.13 35.46
N GLN A 268 -17.42 -23.65 36.43
CA GLN A 268 -18.85 -23.99 36.55
C GLN A 268 -19.80 -23.12 35.68
N ASN A 269 -19.34 -22.04 35.06
CA ASN A 269 -20.22 -21.09 34.35
C ASN A 269 -20.23 -21.24 32.81
N MET A 270 -19.64 -22.29 32.24
CA MET A 270 -19.56 -22.46 30.77
C MET A 270 -20.47 -23.55 30.18
N GLU A 271 -21.30 -24.23 30.97
CA GLU A 271 -22.09 -25.39 30.49
C GLU A 271 -23.57 -25.14 30.13
N GLU A 272 -24.07 -23.91 30.11
CA GLU A 272 -25.45 -23.66 29.66
C GLU A 272 -25.56 -22.56 28.59
N MET A 273 -25.68 -22.99 27.33
CA MET A 273 -26.30 -22.19 26.26
C MET A 273 -27.30 -23.04 25.45
N PRO A 274 -28.50 -22.51 25.15
CA PRO A 274 -29.58 -23.28 24.51
C PRO A 274 -29.40 -23.42 22.99
N GLU A 275 -29.78 -24.59 22.47
CA GLU A 275 -29.83 -24.93 21.04
C GLU A 275 -30.75 -24.01 20.23
N LYS A 276 -30.32 -23.64 19.01
CA LYS A 276 -31.11 -22.89 18.04
C LYS A 276 -32.15 -23.78 17.34
N PRO A 277 -33.39 -23.28 17.11
CA PRO A 277 -34.41 -24.05 16.41
C PRO A 277 -34.21 -24.08 14.87
N PRO A 278 -34.74 -25.12 14.18
CA PRO A 278 -34.48 -25.34 12.76
C PRO A 278 -35.36 -24.46 11.86
N LEU A 279 -34.76 -23.94 10.79
CA LEU A 279 -35.41 -23.16 9.74
C LEU A 279 -36.18 -24.07 8.76
N LYS A 280 -37.50 -23.85 8.66
CA LYS A 280 -38.39 -24.50 7.68
C LYS A 280 -38.14 -23.96 6.26
N ARG A 281 -37.87 -24.87 5.32
CA ARG A 281 -37.90 -24.61 3.87
C ARG A 281 -39.34 -24.51 3.38
N LYS A 282 -39.64 -23.52 2.54
CA LYS A 282 -40.84 -23.49 1.69
C LYS A 282 -40.42 -23.50 0.22
N SER A 283 -41.08 -24.37 -0.53
CA SER A 283 -41.02 -24.57 -1.96
C SER A 283 -42.23 -23.95 -2.65
N SER A 284 -42.01 -23.24 -3.75
CA SER A 284 -42.92 -23.05 -4.91
C SER A 284 -42.08 -22.31 -5.97
N GLY A 285 -42.17 -22.50 -7.27
CA GLY A 285 -43.24 -23.01 -8.12
C GLY A 285 -43.29 -22.09 -9.34
N SER A 286 -43.08 -22.66 -10.52
CA SER A 286 -42.89 -22.05 -11.85
C SER A 286 -43.97 -21.07 -12.34
N SER A 287 -43.62 -20.15 -13.26
CA SER A 287 -44.35 -19.91 -14.53
C SER A 287 -43.57 -19.04 -15.54
N LYS A 288 -43.70 -19.41 -16.83
CA LYS A 288 -43.21 -18.77 -18.07
C LYS A 288 -44.06 -17.54 -18.43
N VAL A 289 -43.48 -16.52 -19.07
CA VAL A 289 -44.10 -15.71 -20.16
C VAL A 289 -43.00 -15.14 -21.09
N GLN A 290 -43.23 -15.24 -22.40
CA GLN A 290 -42.46 -14.66 -23.52
C GLN A 290 -42.82 -13.18 -23.77
N SER A 291 -41.90 -12.39 -24.34
CA SER A 291 -42.21 -11.48 -25.46
C SER A 291 -40.94 -10.85 -26.08
N ASN A 292 -41.04 -10.65 -27.40
CA ASN A 292 -40.05 -10.14 -28.36
C ASN A 292 -39.86 -8.61 -28.30
N SER A 293 -38.74 -8.16 -28.91
CA SER A 293 -38.58 -7.01 -29.85
C SER A 293 -37.23 -6.30 -29.55
N GLN A 294 -36.22 -6.36 -30.44
CA GLN A 294 -35.96 -5.60 -31.68
C GLN A 294 -34.84 -4.56 -31.49
N LEU A 295 -33.88 -4.63 -32.44
CA LEU A 295 -33.10 -3.53 -33.04
C LEU A 295 -32.14 -2.71 -32.16
N CYS A 296 -30.83 -2.91 -32.39
CA CYS A 296 -29.85 -1.81 -32.49
C CYS A 296 -28.72 -2.19 -33.46
N SER A 297 -28.62 -1.43 -34.54
CA SER A 297 -27.57 -1.44 -35.56
C SER A 297 -26.30 -0.71 -35.07
N PRO A 298 -25.12 -0.87 -35.73
CA PRO A 298 -23.86 -0.34 -35.24
C PRO A 298 -23.64 1.14 -35.64
N PHE A 299 -23.16 1.93 -34.69
CA PHE A 299 -22.71 3.31 -34.90
C PHE A 299 -21.40 3.35 -35.69
N ASN A 300 -21.44 4.09 -36.79
CA ASN A 300 -20.35 4.33 -37.73
C ASN A 300 -19.67 5.65 -37.33
N ASN A 301 -18.42 5.62 -36.83
CA ASN A 301 -17.71 6.84 -36.43
C ASN A 301 -16.83 7.35 -37.59
N LYS A 302 -17.31 8.42 -38.23
CA LYS A 302 -16.53 9.24 -39.17
C LYS A 302 -15.38 9.92 -38.43
N ARG A 303 -14.16 9.72 -38.90
CA ARG A 303 -12.99 10.55 -38.57
C ARG A 303 -13.22 11.96 -39.12
N GLN A 304 -13.28 12.97 -38.27
CA GLN A 304 -13.08 14.36 -38.65
C GLN A 304 -11.58 14.68 -38.52
N HIS A 305 -11.00 15.14 -39.61
CA HIS A 305 -9.66 15.71 -39.65
C HIS A 305 -9.65 17.04 -38.87
N ALA A 306 -8.72 17.19 -37.95
CA ALA A 306 -8.46 18.45 -37.27
C ALA A 306 -7.72 19.43 -38.21
N ASP A 307 -8.14 20.68 -38.13
CA ASP A 307 -7.75 21.83 -38.92
C ASP A 307 -6.26 22.19 -38.73
N PRO A 308 -5.45 22.30 -39.81
CA PRO A 308 -4.04 22.69 -39.72
C PRO A 308 -3.79 24.12 -39.22
N SER A 309 -4.83 24.97 -39.09
CA SER A 309 -4.71 26.33 -38.54
C SER A 309 -4.33 26.33 -37.04
N ILE A 310 -4.79 25.35 -36.26
CA ILE A 310 -4.59 25.30 -34.80
C ILE A 310 -3.15 24.93 -34.42
N LYS A 311 -2.42 24.22 -35.31
CA LYS A 311 -1.01 23.87 -35.06
C LYS A 311 -0.06 25.07 -35.11
N SER A 312 -0.42 26.13 -35.85
CA SER A 312 0.42 27.31 -35.98
C SER A 312 0.32 28.25 -34.77
N GLU A 313 -0.84 28.31 -34.11
CA GLU A 313 -1.04 29.12 -32.89
C GLU A 313 -0.37 28.50 -31.66
N ILE A 314 -0.33 27.17 -31.56
CA ILE A 314 0.35 26.47 -30.44
C ILE A 314 1.87 26.66 -30.52
N LEU A 315 2.47 26.65 -31.72
CA LEU A 315 3.91 26.87 -31.90
C LEU A 315 4.35 28.31 -31.59
N ASN A 316 3.46 29.30 -31.77
CA ASN A 316 3.77 30.69 -31.44
C ASN A 316 3.67 30.98 -29.94
N LEU A 317 2.76 30.31 -29.22
CA LEU A 317 2.66 30.42 -27.75
C LEU A 317 3.87 29.80 -27.01
N GLU A 318 4.47 28.74 -27.56
CA GLU A 318 5.68 28.13 -26.98
C GLU A 318 6.93 29.00 -27.15
N ALA A 319 7.00 29.81 -28.21
CA ALA A 319 8.12 30.72 -28.48
C ALA A 319 8.11 31.96 -27.54
N ASP A 320 6.93 32.44 -27.16
CA ASP A 320 6.81 33.61 -26.27
C ASP A 320 7.09 33.25 -24.80
N ILE A 321 6.71 32.04 -24.35
CA ILE A 321 7.02 31.57 -23.00
C ILE A 321 8.54 31.40 -22.79
N CYS A 322 9.29 31.05 -23.85
CA CYS A 322 10.75 30.92 -23.78
C CYS A 322 11.50 32.25 -23.73
N LYS A 323 10.88 33.37 -24.14
CA LYS A 323 11.50 34.71 -24.06
C LYS A 323 11.34 35.34 -22.68
N SER A 324 10.27 35.05 -21.96
CA SER A 324 9.98 35.60 -20.62
C SER A 324 10.80 34.97 -19.48
N VAL A 325 11.65 33.97 -19.74
CA VAL A 325 12.46 33.28 -18.71
C VAL A 325 13.96 33.69 -18.77
N LYS A 326 14.31 34.71 -19.57
CA LYS A 326 15.68 35.21 -19.71
C LYS A 326 15.88 36.69 -19.39
N GLU A 327 14.93 37.31 -18.71
CA GLU A 327 15.08 38.63 -18.05
C GLU A 327 14.84 38.48 -16.55
#